data_AF-A0A359M248-F1
#
_entry.id   AF-A0A359M248-F1
#
_cell.length_a   1.000
_cell.length_b   1.000
_cell.length_c   1.000
_cell.angle_alpha   90.00
_cell.angle_beta   90.00
_cell.angle_gamma   90.00
#
_symmetry.space_group_name_H-M   'P 1'
#
loop_
_entity.id
_entity.type
_entity.pdbx_description
1 polymer ?
#
loop_
_entity_poly.entity_id
_entity_poly.type
_entity_poly.pdbx_seq_one_letter_code
_entity_poly.pdbx_strand_id
1 'polypeptide(L)'
;MPAKKELVKIHVKFTIVTPDQLKQIDFGLNKDKGADGVTDSWKITFALSTRAAKTDPFVKIVDAVVEADLKDAPLAEETASKGPNKPQTEHLTINVATAGERLKAGKIQQPTFDRTLKRTLPARNA
;
A
#
# COMPACT_ATOMS: atom_id res chain seq x y z
N MET A 1 -0.02 -43.35 -1.00
CA MET A 1 0.20 -42.03 -1.63
C MET A 1 1.00 -41.19 -0.67
N PRO A 2 2.10 -40.54 -1.08
CA PRO A 2 2.85 -39.68 -0.17
C PRO A 2 1.97 -38.50 0.25
N ALA A 3 1.90 -38.22 1.55
CA ALA A 3 1.16 -37.08 2.08
C ALA A 3 1.76 -35.78 1.50
N LYS A 4 0.93 -34.99 0.80
CA LYS A 4 1.33 -33.68 0.30
C LYS A 4 1.56 -32.77 1.51
N LYS A 5 2.81 -32.41 1.77
CA LYS A 5 3.14 -31.43 2.82
C LYS A 5 2.56 -30.08 2.40
N GLU A 6 1.77 -29.48 3.27
CA GLU A 6 1.14 -28.18 3.03
C GLU A 6 1.69 -27.14 4.02
N LEU A 7 1.93 -25.95 3.49
CA LEU A 7 2.41 -24.81 4.25
C LEU A 7 1.23 -24.12 4.96
N VAL A 8 1.10 -24.40 6.26
CA VAL A 8 -0.01 -23.93 7.11
C VAL A 8 0.22 -22.52 7.65
N LYS A 9 1.48 -22.12 7.86
CA LYS A 9 1.83 -20.81 8.43
C LYS A 9 3.22 -20.36 8.01
N ILE A 10 3.37 -19.07 7.70
CA ILE A 10 4.65 -18.37 7.55
C ILE A 10 4.59 -17.08 8.36
N HIS A 11 5.64 -16.82 9.12
CA HIS A 11 5.88 -15.53 9.77
C HIS A 11 7.30 -15.09 9.45
N VAL A 12 7.45 -14.03 8.67
CA VAL A 12 8.74 -13.40 8.38
C VAL A 12 8.67 -11.97 8.89
N LYS A 13 9.66 -11.57 9.67
CA LYS A 13 9.85 -10.18 10.09
C LYS A 13 11.33 -9.85 10.03
N PHE A 14 11.66 -8.73 9.41
CA PHE A 14 13.01 -8.19 9.48
C PHE A 14 12.99 -6.68 9.59
N THR A 15 14.04 -6.16 10.20
CA THR A 15 14.31 -4.74 10.36
C THR A 15 15.68 -4.44 9.79
N ILE A 16 15.76 -3.47 8.89
CA ILE A 16 17.01 -2.98 8.32
C ILE A 16 17.22 -1.57 8.85
N VAL A 17 18.36 -1.34 9.49
CA VAL A 17 18.83 0.01 9.84
C VAL A 17 19.96 0.36 8.89
N THR A 18 19.90 1.54 8.27
CA THR A 18 20.96 1.99 7.36
C THR A 18 22.29 2.19 8.10
N PRO A 19 23.45 2.07 7.44
CA PRO A 19 24.76 2.22 8.09
C PRO A 19 24.95 3.57 8.80
N ASP A 20 24.36 4.64 8.28
CA ASP A 20 24.34 5.97 8.90
C ASP A 20 23.45 6.06 10.17
N GLN A 21 22.64 5.02 10.40
CA GLN A 21 21.65 4.89 11.45
C GLN A 21 20.53 5.94 11.41
N LEU A 22 20.24 6.54 10.24
CA LEU A 22 19.22 7.59 10.11
C LEU A 22 17.89 7.09 9.53
N LYS A 23 17.87 5.88 8.95
CA LYS A 23 16.67 5.25 8.39
C LYS A 23 16.50 3.84 8.91
N GLN A 24 15.25 3.45 9.13
CA GLN A 24 14.84 2.11 9.51
C GLN A 24 13.73 1.64 8.58
N ILE A 25 13.89 0.43 8.04
CA ILE A 25 12.90 -0.24 7.21
C ILE A 25 12.44 -1.48 7.97
N ASP A 26 11.15 -1.56 8.25
CA ASP A 26 10.52 -2.73 8.85
C ASP A 26 9.66 -3.42 7.80
N PHE A 27 9.89 -4.72 7.62
CA PHE A 27 9.07 -5.56 6.75
C PHE A 27 8.53 -6.75 7.55
N GLY A 28 7.28 -7.09 7.29
CA GLY A 28 6.64 -8.28 7.80
C GLY A 28 5.80 -8.95 6.72
N LEU A 29 5.83 -10.28 6.70
CA LEU A 29 4.99 -11.13 5.87
C LEU A 29 4.43 -12.24 6.76
N ASN A 30 3.11 -12.26 6.87
CA ASN A 30 2.37 -13.30 7.56
C ASN A 30 1.50 -14.02 6.56
N LYS A 31 1.60 -15.35 6.58
CA LYS A 31 0.63 -16.24 5.99
C LYS A 31 0.06 -17.07 7.11
N ASP A 32 -1.26 -17.07 7.26
CA ASP A 32 -1.97 -17.98 8.15
C ASP A 32 -3.05 -18.72 7.35
N LYS A 33 -3.30 -19.97 7.69
CA LYS A 33 -4.55 -20.62 7.30
C LYS A 33 -5.68 -20.15 8.23
N GLY A 34 -6.81 -19.79 7.62
CA GLY A 34 -8.04 -19.47 8.31
C GLY A 34 -8.56 -20.67 9.12
N ALA A 35 -9.50 -20.40 10.02
CA ALA A 35 -10.08 -21.40 10.92
C ALA A 35 -10.81 -22.55 10.17
N ASP A 36 -11.17 -22.35 8.91
CA ASP A 36 -11.75 -23.36 8.02
C ASP A 36 -10.70 -24.32 7.43
N GLY A 37 -9.40 -24.06 7.63
CA GLY A 37 -8.30 -24.87 7.11
C GLY A 37 -8.14 -24.82 5.58
N VAL A 38 -8.92 -23.99 4.89
CA VAL A 38 -8.98 -23.90 3.42
C VAL A 38 -8.55 -22.52 2.93
N THR A 39 -8.88 -21.46 3.67
CA THR A 39 -8.59 -20.09 3.26
C THR A 39 -7.18 -19.68 3.68
N ASP A 40 -6.32 -19.24 2.77
CA ASP A 40 -5.07 -18.56 3.16
C ASP A 40 -5.36 -17.06 3.38
N SER A 41 -4.87 -16.53 4.50
CA SER A 41 -4.84 -15.10 4.78
C SER A 41 -3.39 -14.63 4.72
N TRP A 42 -3.16 -13.55 3.98
CA TRP A 42 -1.87 -12.91 3.83
C TRP A 42 -1.91 -11.52 4.45
N LYS A 43 -0.89 -11.19 5.24
CA LYS A 43 -0.68 -9.84 5.77
C LYS A 43 0.76 -9.41 5.51
N ILE A 44 0.91 -8.37 4.72
CA ILE A 44 2.18 -7.72 4.42
C ILE A 44 2.20 -6.40 5.18
N THR A 45 3.22 -6.18 5.98
CA THR A 45 3.45 -4.93 6.69
C THR A 45 4.75 -4.31 6.21
N PHE A 46 4.71 -3.04 5.86
CA PHE A 46 5.89 -2.27 5.50
C PHE A 46 5.87 -0.94 6.25
N ALA A 47 6.95 -0.63 6.96
CA ALA A 47 7.15 0.69 7.53
C ALA A 47 8.52 1.23 7.19
N LEU A 48 8.57 2.53 6.90
CA LEU A 48 9.80 3.30 6.77
C LEU A 48 9.78 4.38 7.84
N SER A 49 10.83 4.39 8.66
CA SER A 49 11.03 5.39 9.69
C SER A 49 12.35 6.12 9.47
N THR A 50 12.38 7.40 9.84
CA THR A 50 13.57 8.26 9.71
C THR A 50 13.77 9.10 10.96
N ARG A 51 15.01 9.55 11.18
CA ARG A 51 15.35 10.51 12.24
C ARG A 51 16.41 11.49 11.77
N ALA A 52 16.49 12.66 12.40
CA ALA A 52 17.42 13.71 12.01
C ALA A 52 18.83 13.48 12.57
N ALA A 53 18.94 13.04 13.83
CA ALA A 53 20.20 12.65 14.45
C ALA A 53 20.13 11.25 15.08
N LYS A 54 21.29 10.65 15.36
CA LYS A 54 21.40 9.29 15.96
C LYS A 54 20.83 9.19 17.39
N THR A 55 20.69 10.32 18.06
CA THR A 55 20.09 10.41 19.40
C THR A 55 18.58 10.56 19.36
N ASP A 56 18.02 10.92 18.20
CA ASP A 56 16.60 11.18 18.05
C ASP A 56 15.81 9.86 17.92
N PRO A 57 14.54 9.86 18.32
CA PRO A 57 13.64 8.76 18.04
C PRO A 57 13.35 8.67 16.54
N PHE A 58 13.17 7.45 16.03
CA PHE A 58 12.66 7.22 14.69
C PHE A 58 11.20 7.68 14.59
N VAL A 59 10.89 8.40 13.51
CA VAL A 59 9.54 8.83 13.15
C VAL A 59 9.11 8.07 11.91
N LYS A 60 7.97 7.38 11.98
CA LYS A 60 7.37 6.71 10.81
C LYS A 60 6.97 7.74 9.76
N ILE A 61 7.47 7.57 8.54
CA ILE A 61 7.09 8.39 7.39
C ILE A 61 6.25 7.61 6.37
N VAL A 62 6.31 6.29 6.41
CA VAL A 62 5.43 5.39 5.67
C VAL A 62 5.03 4.24 6.59
N ASP A 63 3.74 3.92 6.63
CA ASP A 63 3.19 2.75 7.29
C ASP A 63 2.11 2.17 6.37
N ALA A 64 2.36 0.98 5.85
CA ALA A 64 1.49 0.29 4.91
C ALA A 64 1.20 -1.11 5.44
N VAL A 65 -0.09 -1.40 5.56
CA VAL A 65 -0.59 -2.73 5.92
C VAL A 65 -1.48 -3.19 4.79
N VAL A 66 -1.11 -4.31 4.18
CA VAL A 66 -1.89 -4.97 3.14
C VAL A 66 -2.36 -6.29 3.72
N GLU A 67 -3.67 -6.43 3.85
CA GLU A 67 -4.33 -7.67 4.23
C GLU A 67 -5.06 -8.19 2.99
N ALA A 68 -4.74 -9.42 2.60
CA ALA A 68 -5.35 -10.09 1.46
C ALA A 68 -5.91 -11.43 1.93
N ASP A 69 -7.23 -11.56 1.83
CA ASP A 69 -7.95 -12.83 2.00
C ASP A 69 -8.23 -13.42 0.61
N LEU A 70 -8.06 -14.73 0.44
CA LEU A 70 -8.44 -15.43 -0.80
C LEU A 70 -9.92 -15.25 -1.17
N LYS A 71 -10.79 -14.92 -0.22
CA LYS A 71 -12.19 -14.54 -0.50
C LYS A 71 -12.30 -13.27 -1.34
N ASP A 72 -11.32 -12.39 -1.22
CA ASP A 72 -11.22 -11.15 -2.00
C ASP A 72 -10.45 -11.35 -3.32
N ALA A 73 -9.93 -12.56 -3.59
CA ALA A 73 -9.17 -12.84 -4.82
C ALA A 73 -9.95 -12.49 -6.11
N PRO A 74 -11.25 -12.80 -6.24
CA PRO A 74 -12.01 -12.39 -7.44
C PRO A 74 -12.08 -10.87 -7.60
N LEU A 75 -12.22 -10.13 -6.50
CA LEU A 75 -12.28 -8.66 -6.50
C LEU A 75 -10.89 -8.03 -6.77
N ALA A 76 -9.83 -8.65 -6.25
CA ALA A 76 -8.46 -8.24 -6.50
C ALA A 76 -8.04 -8.51 -7.96
N GLU A 77 -8.40 -9.66 -8.52
CA GLU A 77 -8.22 -9.98 -9.94
C GLU A 77 -9.04 -9.05 -10.83
N GLU A 78 -10.29 -8.74 -10.46
CA GLU A 78 -11.11 -7.78 -11.17
C GLU A 78 -10.50 -6.37 -11.14
N THR A 79 -9.98 -5.94 -9.98
CA THR A 79 -9.29 -4.65 -9.84
C THR A 79 -7.97 -4.61 -10.61
N ALA A 80 -7.22 -5.71 -10.63
CA ALA A 80 -5.96 -5.81 -11.38
C ALA A 80 -6.19 -5.82 -12.90
N SER A 81 -7.27 -6.46 -13.35
CA SER A 81 -7.60 -6.59 -14.79
C SER A 81 -8.39 -5.40 -15.34
N LYS A 82 -9.30 -4.80 -14.55
CA LYS A 82 -10.21 -3.73 -14.99
C LYS A 82 -9.88 -2.37 -14.38
N GLY A 83 -8.91 -2.30 -13.46
CA GLY A 83 -8.60 -1.11 -12.68
C GLY A 83 -9.53 -0.92 -11.48
N PRO A 84 -9.28 0.12 -10.66
CA PRO A 84 -10.05 0.40 -9.45
C PRO A 84 -11.52 0.67 -9.75
N ASN A 85 -12.41 0.15 -8.88
CA ASN A 85 -13.84 0.45 -8.95
C ASN A 85 -14.13 1.92 -8.61
N LYS A 86 -15.39 2.37 -8.76
CA LYS A 86 -15.76 3.78 -8.58
C LYS A 86 -15.38 4.32 -7.17
N PRO A 87 -15.71 3.65 -6.06
CA PRO A 87 -15.24 4.07 -4.72
C PRO A 87 -13.71 4.15 -4.57
N GLN A 88 -12.96 3.18 -5.12
CA GLN A 88 -11.50 3.19 -5.10
C GLN A 88 -10.92 4.32 -5.95
N THR A 89 -11.54 4.61 -7.09
CA THR A 89 -11.18 5.72 -7.97
C THR A 89 -11.47 7.05 -7.28
N GLU A 90 -12.61 7.19 -6.60
CA GLU A 90 -12.97 8.37 -5.83
C GLU A 90 -11.94 8.62 -4.71
N HIS A 91 -11.51 7.58 -4.00
CA HIS A 91 -10.40 7.66 -3.03
C HIS A 91 -9.07 8.07 -3.66
N LEU A 92 -8.73 7.57 -4.85
CA LEU A 92 -7.53 7.99 -5.58
C LEU A 92 -7.62 9.46 -6.04
N THR A 93 -8.82 9.95 -6.34
CA THR A 93 -9.08 11.34 -6.76
C THR A 93 -9.12 12.36 -5.63
N ILE A 94 -8.94 11.97 -4.36
CA ILE A 94 -8.79 12.91 -3.24
C ILE A 94 -7.66 13.92 -3.51
N ASN A 95 -6.58 13.49 -4.17
CA ASN A 95 -5.49 14.38 -4.58
C ASN A 95 -5.93 15.44 -5.60
N VAL A 96 -6.88 15.12 -6.48
CA VAL A 96 -7.48 16.06 -7.44
C VAL A 96 -8.43 17.01 -6.72
N ALA A 97 -9.26 16.51 -5.81
CA ALA A 97 -10.14 17.35 -4.98
C ALA A 97 -9.31 18.38 -4.19
N THR A 98 -8.24 17.93 -3.53
CA THR A 98 -7.31 18.76 -2.77
C THR A 98 -6.57 19.77 -3.68
N ALA A 99 -6.15 19.35 -4.87
CA ALA A 99 -5.55 20.25 -5.86
C ALA A 99 -6.56 21.29 -6.37
N GLY A 100 -7.82 20.93 -6.55
CA GLY A 100 -8.90 21.84 -6.96
C GLY A 100 -9.15 22.93 -5.92
N GLU A 101 -9.14 22.58 -4.63
CA GLU A 101 -9.21 23.56 -3.54
C GLU A 101 -8.01 24.51 -3.54
N ARG A 102 -6.79 23.98 -3.75
CA ARG A 102 -5.57 24.79 -3.85
C ARG A 102 -5.57 25.73 -5.06
N LEU A 103 -6.11 25.29 -6.19
CA LEU A 103 -6.28 26.12 -7.38
C LEU A 103 -7.26 27.26 -7.12
N LYS A 104 -8.44 26.96 -6.53
CA LYS A 104 -9.42 27.98 -6.12
C LYS A 104 -8.84 29.00 -5.13
N ALA A 105 -7.97 28.54 -4.23
CA ALA A 105 -7.27 29.39 -3.28
C ALA A 105 -6.04 30.12 -3.87
N GLY A 106 -5.77 29.99 -5.18
CA GLY A 106 -4.63 30.62 -5.86
C GLY A 106 -3.26 30.08 -5.44
N LYS A 107 -3.21 28.95 -4.72
CA LYS A 107 -1.98 28.34 -4.20
C LYS A 107 -1.23 27.52 -5.24
N ILE A 108 -1.90 27.13 -6.32
CA ILE A 108 -1.29 26.48 -7.48
C ILE A 108 -1.89 27.08 -8.76
N GLN A 109 -1.15 27.01 -9.87
CA GLN A 109 -1.61 27.47 -11.17
C GLN A 109 -2.34 26.36 -11.93
N GLN A 110 -3.20 26.75 -12.88
CA GLN A 110 -3.96 25.83 -13.75
C GLN A 110 -3.10 24.70 -14.36
N PRO A 111 -1.88 24.96 -14.89
CA PRO A 111 -1.06 23.89 -15.47
C PRO A 111 -0.60 22.84 -14.45
N THR A 112 -0.46 23.22 -13.18
CA THR A 112 -0.12 22.30 -12.08
C THR A 112 -1.31 21.44 -11.72
N PHE A 113 -2.51 22.03 -11.70
CA PHE A 113 -3.76 21.29 -11.49
C PHE A 113 -4.01 20.29 -12.62
N ASP A 114 -3.87 20.70 -13.88
CA ASP A 114 -4.10 19.85 -15.05
C ASP A 114 -3.16 18.64 -15.09
N ARG A 115 -1.92 18.81 -14.62
CA ARG A 115 -0.95 17.71 -14.49
C ARG A 115 -1.35 16.72 -13.41
N THR A 116 -1.82 17.20 -12.26
CA THR A 116 -2.34 16.35 -11.18
C THR A 116 -3.57 15.59 -11.66
N LEU A 117 -4.51 16.28 -12.33
CA LEU A 117 -5.69 15.67 -12.92
C LEU A 117 -5.33 14.56 -13.93
N LYS A 118 -4.42 14.82 -14.86
CA LYS A 118 -3.94 13.83 -15.85
C LYS A 118 -3.23 12.63 -15.23
N ARG A 119 -2.57 12.80 -14.08
CA ARG A 119 -1.87 11.71 -13.36
C ARG A 119 -2.82 10.85 -12.52
N THR A 120 -3.93 11.43 -12.06
CA THR A 120 -4.88 10.76 -11.18
C THR A 120 -6.03 10.12 -11.92
N LEU A 121 -6.34 10.58 -13.15
CA LEU A 121 -7.22 9.84 -14.06
C LEU A 121 -6.50 8.55 -14.48
N PRO A 122 -6.99 7.36 -14.09
CA PRO A 122 -6.42 6.12 -14.62
C PRO A 122 -6.61 6.13 -16.14
N ALA A 123 -5.52 5.94 -16.89
CA ALA A 123 -5.57 5.82 -18.33
C ALA A 123 -6.38 4.56 -18.67
N ARG A 124 -7.66 4.74 -18.99
CA ARG A 124 -8.55 3.63 -19.32
C ARG A 124 -8.33 3.13 -20.75
N ASN A 125 -7.82 3.96 -21.65
CA ASN A 125 -7.36 3.63 -23.00
C ASN A 125 -6.52 4.82 -23.49
N ALA A 126 -5.27 4.58 -23.89
CA ALA A 126 -4.56 5.47 -24.82
C ALA A 126 -4.73 4.91 -26.22
#